data_AF-A0A846BYT9-F1
#
_entry.id   AF-A0A846BYT9-F1
#
_cell.length_a   1.000
_cell.length_b   1.000
_cell.length_c   1.000
_cell.angle_alpha   90.00
_cell.angle_beta   90.00
_cell.angle_gamma   90.00
#
_symmetry.space_group_name_H-M   'P 1'
#
loop_
_entity.id
_entity.type
_entity.pdbx_description
1 polymer ?
#
loop_
_entity_poly.entity_id
_entity_poly.type
_entity_poly.pdbx_seq_one_letter_code
_entity_poly.pdbx_strand_id
1 'polypeptide(L)'
;MTTAPNPGYQYQVGASLPANSPNYIRRQADTDLYKALKAGEFCYVLNARQTGKSSLMVQTMERLKSDRINCVVIYIATLGSPDTKQEQWYAGIIDTLVDKLNLSDQVNVEEWLKEHKHLSPGAKFSEFIEQILLTKLSQNTVVLLDEIDSVLSLSFPIDEF
;
A
#
# COMPACT_ATOMS: atom_id res chain seq x y z
N MET A 1 -12.09 45.14 6.45
CA MET A 1 -11.97 44.26 7.63
C MET A 1 -11.06 43.10 7.26
N THR A 2 -9.80 43.16 7.68
CA THR A 2 -8.80 42.12 7.43
C THR A 2 -8.88 41.12 8.57
N THR A 3 -9.46 39.95 8.33
CA THR A 3 -9.48 38.87 9.32
C THR A 3 -8.06 38.36 9.50
N ALA A 4 -7.54 38.45 10.73
CA ALA A 4 -6.27 37.83 11.09
C ALA A 4 -6.32 36.32 10.78
N PRO A 5 -5.25 35.73 10.21
CA PRO A 5 -5.22 34.30 9.95
C PRO A 5 -5.34 33.54 11.27
N ASN A 6 -6.28 32.59 11.32
CA ASN A 6 -6.50 31.73 12.48
C ASN A 6 -5.24 30.86 12.68
N PRO A 7 -4.51 30.94 13.81
CA PRO A 7 -3.19 30.31 13.96
C PRO A 7 -3.19 28.78 13.88
N GLY A 8 -4.36 28.13 13.89
CA GLY A 8 -4.52 26.69 13.66
C GLY A 8 -4.95 26.29 12.24
N TYR A 9 -5.14 27.24 11.32
CA TYR A 9 -5.63 26.99 9.96
C TYR A 9 -4.46 27.01 8.96
N GLN A 10 -3.97 25.84 8.58
CA GLN A 10 -3.04 25.67 7.46
C GLN A 10 -3.81 25.12 6.26
N TYR A 11 -3.89 25.93 5.20
CA TYR A 11 -4.45 25.51 3.93
C TYR A 11 -3.39 24.74 3.13
N GLN A 12 -3.62 23.44 2.94
CA GLN A 12 -2.73 22.57 2.18
C GLN A 12 -3.24 22.42 0.75
N VAL A 13 -2.40 22.77 -0.22
CA VAL A 13 -2.67 22.59 -1.66
C VAL A 13 -1.84 21.42 -2.16
N GLY A 14 -2.51 20.40 -2.71
CA GLY A 14 -1.84 19.18 -3.16
C GLY A 14 -1.45 18.22 -2.02
N ALA A 15 -0.99 17.03 -2.41
CA ALA A 15 -0.74 15.89 -1.52
C ALA A 15 -1.97 15.41 -0.71
N SER A 16 -1.81 14.33 0.04
CA SER A 16 -2.87 13.81 0.92
C SER A 16 -3.05 14.69 2.15
N LEU A 17 -4.29 14.85 2.59
CA LEU A 17 -4.60 15.49 3.87
C LEU A 17 -4.31 14.51 5.03
N PRO A 18 -3.73 14.97 6.14
CA PRO A 18 -3.49 14.13 7.31
C PRO A 18 -4.82 13.67 7.94
N ALA A 19 -4.77 12.58 8.70
CA ALA A 19 -5.95 11.98 9.33
C ALA A 19 -6.73 12.95 10.23
N ASN A 20 -6.01 13.84 10.92
CA ASN A 20 -6.57 14.86 11.81
C ASN A 20 -6.86 16.21 11.12
N SER A 21 -6.81 16.28 9.78
CA SER A 21 -7.02 17.54 9.06
C SER A 21 -8.44 18.07 9.30
N PRO A 22 -8.61 19.31 9.81
CA PRO A 22 -9.93 19.91 9.98
C PRO A 22 -10.63 20.21 8.64
N ASN A 23 -9.89 20.13 7.53
CA ASN A 23 -10.37 20.45 6.19
C ASN A 23 -10.80 19.20 5.39
N TYR A 24 -10.70 18.00 5.97
CA TYR A 24 -11.13 16.78 5.31
C TYR A 24 -12.65 16.63 5.39
N ILE A 25 -13.32 16.66 4.23
CA ILE A 25 -14.75 16.39 4.14
C ILE A 25 -14.94 14.88 3.88
N ARG A 26 -15.55 14.19 4.85
CA ARG A 26 -15.89 12.77 4.71
C ARG A 26 -16.92 12.57 3.60
N ARG A 27 -16.70 11.51 2.83
CA ARG A 27 -17.55 11.07 1.71
C ARG A 27 -18.18 9.72 2.06
N GLN A 28 -19.13 9.27 1.25
CA GLN A 28 -19.71 7.93 1.39
C GLN A 28 -18.63 6.84 1.27
N ALA A 29 -17.69 7.01 0.34
CA ALA A 29 -16.57 6.10 0.10
C ALA A 29 -15.70 5.83 1.34
N ASP A 30 -15.56 6.79 2.28
CA ASP A 30 -14.84 6.59 3.55
C ASP A 30 -15.47 5.50 4.41
N THR A 31 -16.80 5.39 4.38
CA THR A 31 -17.52 4.37 5.15
C THR A 31 -17.50 3.04 4.43
N ASP A 32 -17.72 3.07 3.11
CA ASP A 32 -17.80 1.86 2.29
C ASP A 32 -16.46 1.12 2.26
N LEU A 33 -15.37 1.84 1.96
CA LEU A 33 -14.03 1.27 1.90
C LEU A 33 -13.60 0.68 3.26
N TYR A 34 -13.82 1.41 4.35
CA TYR A 34 -13.50 0.92 5.69
C TYR A 34 -14.28 -0.36 6.04
N LYS A 35 -15.58 -0.42 5.73
CA LYS A 35 -16.40 -1.61 6.03
C LYS A 35 -15.99 -2.81 5.19
N ALA A 36 -15.77 -2.61 3.89
CA ALA A 36 -15.35 -3.64 2.95
C ALA A 36 -13.98 -4.22 3.36
N LEU A 37 -12.99 -3.37 3.64
CA LEU A 37 -11.66 -3.81 4.10
C LEU A 37 -11.74 -4.56 5.43
N LYS A 38 -12.58 -4.12 6.37
CA LYS A 38 -12.79 -4.82 7.65
C LYS A 38 -13.46 -6.19 7.47
N ALA A 39 -14.27 -6.35 6.43
CA ALA A 39 -14.86 -7.63 6.02
C ALA A 39 -13.89 -8.54 5.24
N GLY A 40 -12.67 -8.07 4.95
CA GLY A 40 -11.68 -8.82 4.17
C GLY A 40 -11.93 -8.79 2.66
N GLU A 41 -12.72 -7.83 2.16
CA GLU A 41 -13.01 -7.71 0.74
C GLU A 41 -11.86 -7.09 -0.03
N PHE A 42 -11.63 -7.58 -1.26
CA PHE A 42 -10.68 -6.97 -2.19
C PHE A 42 -11.27 -5.71 -2.82
N CYS A 43 -10.65 -4.56 -2.57
CA CYS A 43 -11.23 -3.24 -2.88
C CYS A 43 -10.43 -2.48 -3.94
N TYR A 44 -11.13 -1.83 -4.87
CA TYR A 44 -10.55 -0.91 -5.84
C TYR A 44 -11.00 0.52 -5.59
N VAL A 45 -10.05 1.47 -5.59
CA VAL A 45 -10.32 2.90 -5.46
C VAL A 45 -9.91 3.61 -6.75
N LEU A 46 -10.83 3.65 -7.71
CA LEU A 46 -10.60 4.22 -9.04
C LEU A 46 -11.21 5.63 -9.15
N ASN A 47 -10.36 6.63 -9.39
CA ASN A 47 -10.81 7.99 -9.67
C ASN A 47 -9.70 8.81 -10.36
N ALA A 48 -10.03 9.95 -10.94
CA ALA A 48 -9.07 10.89 -11.53
C ALA A 48 -7.98 11.31 -10.52
N ARG A 49 -6.82 11.75 -11.03
CA ARG A 49 -5.71 12.26 -10.20
C ARG A 49 -6.17 13.48 -9.38
N GLN A 50 -5.55 13.67 -8.21
CA GLN A 50 -5.80 14.82 -7.33
C GLN A 50 -7.24 14.96 -6.78
N THR A 51 -8.05 13.90 -6.84
CA THR A 51 -9.42 13.86 -6.25
C THR A 51 -9.44 13.53 -4.76
N GLY A 52 -8.28 13.33 -4.13
CA GLY A 52 -8.15 12.99 -2.72
C GLY A 52 -8.28 11.49 -2.41
N LYS A 53 -7.86 10.62 -3.34
CA LYS A 53 -7.74 9.16 -3.12
C LYS A 53 -6.76 8.84 -1.99
N SER A 54 -5.56 9.42 -2.02
CA SER A 54 -4.57 9.21 -0.97
C SER A 54 -5.04 9.75 0.38
N SER A 55 -5.83 10.84 0.40
CA SER A 55 -6.49 11.31 1.63
C SER A 55 -7.51 10.30 2.16
N LEU A 56 -8.34 9.70 1.29
CA LEU A 56 -9.27 8.63 1.66
C LEU A 56 -8.53 7.42 2.23
N MET A 57 -7.40 7.03 1.63
CA MET A 57 -6.52 5.98 2.14
C MET A 57 -6.03 6.30 3.56
N VAL A 58 -5.45 7.49 3.78
CA VAL A 58 -4.94 7.93 5.10
C VAL A 58 -6.03 7.87 6.16
N GLN A 59 -7.23 8.38 5.84
CA GLN A 59 -8.38 8.40 6.75
C GLN A 59 -8.88 6.98 7.07
N THR A 60 -8.86 6.09 6.09
CA THR A 60 -9.26 4.69 6.26
C THR A 60 -8.25 3.92 7.11
N MET A 61 -6.96 4.10 6.85
CA MET A 61 -5.89 3.46 7.62
C MET A 61 -5.94 3.86 9.09
N GLU A 62 -6.18 5.13 9.41
CA GLU A 62 -6.29 5.58 10.80
C GLU A 62 -7.42 4.85 11.56
N ARG A 63 -8.55 4.66 10.89
CA ARG A 63 -9.70 3.93 11.44
C ARG A 63 -9.42 2.44 11.60
N LEU A 64 -8.77 1.81 10.62
CA LEU A 64 -8.37 0.40 10.70
C LEU A 64 -7.36 0.17 11.84
N LYS A 65 -6.37 1.05 11.99
CA LYS A 65 -5.40 0.99 13.10
C LYS A 65 -6.07 1.14 14.47
N SER A 66 -7.08 2.00 14.57
CA SER A 66 -7.90 2.13 15.79
C SER A 66 -8.62 0.81 16.16
N ASP A 67 -8.91 -0.03 15.17
CA ASP A 67 -9.47 -1.37 15.33
C ASP A 67 -8.40 -2.47 15.46
N ARG A 68 -7.14 -2.11 15.65
CA ARG A 68 -5.99 -3.04 15.74
C ARG A 68 -5.76 -3.86 14.46
N ILE A 69 -6.13 -3.31 13.31
CA ILE A 69 -5.79 -3.85 11.99
C ILE A 69 -4.50 -3.17 11.52
N ASN A 70 -3.49 -3.97 11.22
CA ASN A 70 -2.24 -3.47 10.67
C ASN A 70 -2.45 -3.00 9.23
N CYS A 71 -1.76 -1.92 8.83
CA CYS A 71 -1.91 -1.35 7.49
C CYS A 71 -0.53 -1.09 6.88
N VAL A 72 -0.29 -1.65 5.70
CA VAL A 72 0.94 -1.47 4.92
C VAL A 72 0.59 -0.78 3.62
N VAL A 73 1.34 0.25 3.24
CA VAL A 73 1.20 0.91 1.93
C VAL A 73 2.40 0.55 1.08
N ILE A 74 2.18 0.10 -0.15
CA ILE A 74 3.22 -0.10 -1.15
C ILE A 74 2.97 0.93 -2.25
N TYR A 75 3.95 1.80 -2.49
CA TYR A 75 3.92 2.75 -3.59
C TYR A 75 4.50 2.06 -4.83
N ILE A 76 3.63 1.59 -5.73
CA ILE A 76 4.09 0.77 -6.87
C ILE A 76 5.02 1.57 -7.79
N ALA A 77 4.80 2.88 -7.89
CA ALA A 77 5.64 3.80 -8.64
C ALA A 77 7.11 3.84 -8.18
N THR A 78 7.42 3.43 -6.95
CA THR A 78 8.82 3.41 -6.45
C THR A 78 9.55 2.11 -6.77
N LEU A 79 8.82 1.07 -7.19
CA LEU A 79 9.36 -0.28 -7.39
C LEU A 79 9.75 -0.56 -8.84
N GLY A 80 9.30 0.26 -9.79
CA GLY A 80 9.44 -0.01 -11.20
C GLY A 80 9.74 1.23 -12.02
N SER A 81 10.70 1.07 -12.93
CA SER A 81 10.90 1.92 -14.10
C SER A 81 10.87 1.03 -15.36
N PRO A 82 10.85 1.61 -16.57
CA PRO A 82 10.89 0.82 -17.81
C PRO A 82 12.07 -0.17 -17.91
N ASP A 83 13.18 0.13 -17.22
CA ASP A 83 14.39 -0.70 -17.22
C ASP A 83 14.41 -1.76 -16.10
N THR A 84 13.43 -1.75 -15.20
CA THR A 84 13.35 -2.71 -14.09
C THR A 84 13.01 -4.09 -14.63
N LYS A 85 13.79 -5.11 -14.22
CA LYS A 85 13.51 -6.51 -14.55
C LYS A 85 12.39 -7.07 -13.66
N GLN A 86 11.65 -8.04 -14.18
CA GLN A 86 10.56 -8.69 -13.44
C GLN A 86 11.05 -9.24 -12.08
N GLU A 87 12.21 -9.90 -12.03
CA GLU A 87 12.79 -10.41 -10.78
C GLU A 87 13.04 -9.30 -9.75
N GLN A 88 13.55 -8.14 -10.20
CA GLN A 88 13.86 -7.01 -9.32
C GLN A 88 12.58 -6.35 -8.80
N TRP A 89 11.54 -6.28 -9.64
CA TRP A 89 10.26 -5.72 -9.26
C TRP A 89 9.60 -6.55 -8.13
N TYR A 90 9.51 -7.87 -8.31
CA TYR A 90 8.97 -8.77 -7.27
C TYR A 90 9.83 -8.79 -6.01
N ALA A 91 11.17 -8.81 -6.14
CA ALA A 91 12.06 -8.70 -4.99
C ALA A 91 11.80 -7.41 -4.20
N GLY A 92 11.64 -6.27 -4.90
CA GLY A 92 11.33 -4.99 -4.27
C GLY A 92 9.99 -4.98 -3.52
N ILE A 93 8.96 -5.68 -4.02
CA ILE A 93 7.69 -5.87 -3.29
C ILE A 93 7.92 -6.65 -2.01
N ILE A 94 8.64 -7.78 -2.08
CA ILE A 94 8.93 -8.64 -0.92
C ILE A 94 9.73 -7.85 0.13
N ASP A 95 10.80 -7.17 -0.28
CA ASP A 95 11.61 -6.33 0.60
C ASP A 95 10.76 -5.26 1.28
N THR A 96 9.89 -4.58 0.53
CA THR A 96 9.00 -3.55 1.07
C THR A 96 8.03 -4.12 2.09
N LEU A 97 7.47 -5.32 1.85
CA LEU A 97 6.58 -5.99 2.78
C LEU A 97 7.32 -6.38 4.06
N VAL A 98 8.50 -7.00 3.95
CA VAL A 98 9.33 -7.42 5.08
C VAL A 98 9.71 -6.25 5.96
N ASP A 99 10.19 -5.16 5.36
CA ASP A 99 10.55 -3.93 6.07
C ASP A 99 9.34 -3.31 6.78
N LYS A 100 8.25 -3.06 6.06
CA LYS A 100 7.06 -2.37 6.62
C LYS A 100 6.30 -3.19 7.65
N LEU A 101 6.48 -4.51 7.65
CA LEU A 101 5.90 -5.42 8.64
C LEU A 101 6.85 -5.74 9.80
N ASN A 102 8.04 -5.12 9.84
CA ASN A 102 9.07 -5.38 10.84
C ASN A 102 9.47 -6.86 10.91
N LEU A 103 9.61 -7.50 9.75
CA LEU A 103 10.00 -8.91 9.63
C LEU A 103 11.49 -9.08 9.27
N SER A 104 12.25 -7.99 9.14
CA SER A 104 13.65 -8.00 8.69
C SER A 104 14.56 -8.85 9.58
N ASP A 105 14.29 -8.94 10.88
CA ASP A 105 15.05 -9.79 11.81
C ASP A 105 14.71 -11.29 11.70
N GLN A 106 13.64 -11.62 10.96
CA GLN A 106 13.10 -12.97 10.88
C GLN A 106 13.16 -13.56 9.46
N VAL A 107 13.38 -12.73 8.45
CA VAL A 107 13.30 -13.10 7.04
C VAL A 107 14.48 -12.48 6.31
N ASN A 108 15.33 -13.34 5.75
CA ASN A 108 16.37 -12.94 4.82
C ASN A 108 15.84 -13.06 3.38
N VAL A 109 15.47 -11.92 2.78
CA VAL A 109 14.88 -11.90 1.43
C VAL A 109 15.86 -12.39 0.38
N GLU A 110 17.15 -12.03 0.48
CA GLU A 110 18.16 -12.46 -0.49
C GLU A 110 18.34 -13.98 -0.48
N GLU A 111 18.34 -14.59 0.71
CA GLU A 111 18.42 -16.04 0.87
C GLU A 111 17.17 -16.73 0.33
N TRP A 112 15.98 -16.23 0.67
CA TRP A 112 14.71 -16.73 0.14
C TRP A 112 14.69 -16.76 -1.39
N LEU A 113 15.08 -15.66 -2.02
CA LEU A 113 15.11 -15.54 -3.49
C LEU A 113 16.10 -16.51 -4.14
N LYS A 114 17.24 -16.79 -3.48
CA LYS A 114 18.26 -17.73 -3.96
C LYS A 114 17.79 -19.19 -3.85
N GLU A 115 17.17 -19.57 -2.74
CA GLU A 115 16.65 -20.93 -2.53
C GLU A 115 15.53 -21.26 -3.55
N HIS A 116 14.69 -20.27 -3.86
CA HIS A 116 13.55 -20.44 -4.75
C HIS A 116 13.88 -20.06 -6.20
N LYS A 117 15.16 -20.05 -6.61
CA LYS A 117 15.59 -19.68 -7.97
C LYS A 117 14.96 -20.48 -9.11
N HIS A 118 14.42 -21.65 -8.79
CA HIS A 118 13.78 -22.59 -9.73
C HIS A 118 12.35 -22.19 -10.11
N LEU A 119 11.74 -21.24 -9.41
CA LEU A 119 10.39 -20.74 -9.64
C LEU A 119 10.40 -19.46 -10.49
N SER A 120 9.28 -19.16 -11.15
CA SER A 120 9.07 -17.85 -11.78
C SER A 120 8.94 -16.74 -10.73
N PRO A 121 9.20 -15.47 -11.06
CA PRO A 121 9.11 -14.36 -10.09
C PRO A 121 7.74 -14.26 -9.40
N GLY A 122 6.64 -14.41 -10.16
CA GLY A 122 5.28 -14.43 -9.61
C GLY A 122 5.05 -15.61 -8.67
N ALA A 123 5.48 -16.82 -9.04
CA ALA A 123 5.36 -17.99 -8.18
C ALA A 123 6.15 -17.86 -6.87
N LYS A 124 7.38 -17.31 -6.92
CA LYS A 124 8.16 -17.01 -5.69
C LYS A 124 7.43 -16.04 -4.77
N PHE A 125 6.78 -15.04 -5.35
CA PHE A 125 6.01 -14.06 -4.59
C PHE A 125 4.80 -14.71 -3.94
N SER A 126 4.01 -15.49 -4.68
CA SER A 126 2.86 -16.22 -4.13
C SER A 126 3.28 -17.15 -2.98
N GLU A 127 4.35 -17.93 -3.18
CA GLU A 127 4.86 -18.83 -2.14
C GLU A 127 5.41 -18.06 -0.93
N PHE A 128 6.05 -16.91 -1.13
CA PHE A 128 6.47 -16.03 -0.04
C PHE A 128 5.28 -15.56 0.81
N ILE A 129 4.19 -15.14 0.16
CA ILE A 129 2.97 -14.72 0.86
C ILE A 129 2.43 -15.88 1.71
N GLU A 130 2.28 -17.06 1.13
CA GLU A 130 1.68 -18.22 1.79
C GLU A 130 2.55 -18.80 2.92
N GLN A 131 3.84 -19.02 2.65
CA GLN A 131 4.73 -19.76 3.57
C GLN A 131 5.36 -18.86 4.62
N ILE A 132 5.62 -17.60 4.30
CA ILE A 132 6.34 -16.67 5.19
C ILE A 132 5.41 -15.59 5.72
N LEU A 133 4.77 -14.82 4.83
CA LEU A 133 4.06 -13.63 5.25
C LEU A 133 2.89 -14.00 6.16
N LEU A 134 1.97 -14.85 5.68
CA LEU A 134 0.76 -15.22 6.41
C LEU A 134 1.06 -16.00 7.70
N THR A 135 2.18 -16.73 7.77
CA THR A 135 2.57 -17.50 8.97
C THR A 135 3.18 -16.62 10.06
N LYS A 136 3.76 -15.47 9.70
CA LYS A 136 4.39 -14.53 10.65
C LYS A 136 3.48 -13.39 11.11
N LEU A 137 2.35 -13.17 10.43
CA LEU A 137 1.39 -12.13 10.81
C LEU A 137 0.59 -12.55 12.04
N SER A 138 0.65 -11.73 13.10
CA SER A 138 -0.10 -11.92 14.34
C SER A 138 -1.42 -11.12 14.39
N GLN A 139 -1.65 -10.26 13.41
CA GLN A 139 -2.80 -9.36 13.33
C GLN A 139 -3.32 -9.31 11.89
N ASN A 140 -4.63 -9.10 11.75
CA ASN A 140 -5.23 -8.82 10.45
C ASN A 140 -4.49 -7.64 9.81
N THR A 141 -4.05 -7.83 8.58
CA THR A 141 -3.22 -6.86 7.87
C THR A 141 -3.89 -6.51 6.55
N VAL A 142 -4.02 -5.21 6.30
CA VAL A 142 -4.45 -4.67 5.01
C VAL A 142 -3.22 -4.14 4.27
N VAL A 143 -3.00 -4.64 3.05
CA VAL A 143 -1.98 -4.13 2.15
C VAL A 143 -2.64 -3.24 1.12
N LEU A 144 -2.23 -1.97 1.06
CA LEU A 144 -2.72 -0.98 0.12
C LEU A 144 -1.67 -0.75 -0.96
N LEU A 145 -2.06 -0.93 -2.21
CA LEU A 145 -1.20 -0.66 -3.36
C LEU A 145 -1.57 0.71 -3.94
N ASP A 146 -0.71 1.71 -3.76
CA ASP A 146 -0.91 3.07 -4.26
C ASP A 146 -0.14 3.29 -5.57
N GLU A 147 -0.63 4.21 -6.40
CA GLU A 147 -0.12 4.49 -7.76
C GLU A 147 0.00 3.21 -8.61
N ILE A 148 -0.98 2.30 -8.52
CA ILE A 148 -1.01 1.04 -9.26
C ILE A 148 -0.99 1.24 -10.78
N ASP A 149 -1.39 2.40 -11.30
CA ASP A 149 -1.29 2.73 -12.71
C ASP A 149 0.15 2.77 -13.23
N SER A 150 1.16 2.87 -12.35
CA SER A 150 2.57 2.78 -12.75
C SER A 150 2.96 1.42 -13.34
N VAL A 151 2.19 0.36 -13.07
CA VAL A 151 2.42 -0.97 -13.66
C VAL A 151 2.34 -0.96 -15.18
N LEU A 152 1.59 -0.02 -15.76
CA LEU A 152 1.45 0.14 -17.21
C LEU A 152 2.75 0.59 -17.90
N SER A 153 3.75 1.04 -17.13
CA SER A 153 5.06 1.48 -17.63
C SER A 153 6.13 0.39 -17.62
N LEU A 154 5.82 -0.79 -17.07
CA LEU A 154 6.74 -1.90 -17.00
C LEU A 154 6.94 -2.55 -18.37
N SER A 155 8.15 -3.03 -18.64
CA SER A 155 8.54 -3.63 -19.92
C SER A 155 8.27 -5.13 -20.02
N PHE A 156 7.57 -5.71 -19.04
CA PHE A 156 7.24 -7.13 -18.97
C PHE A 156 5.74 -7.32 -18.64
N PRO A 157 5.12 -8.43 -19.06
CA PRO A 157 3.73 -8.72 -18.74
C PRO A 157 3.54 -9.02 -17.25
N ILE A 158 2.41 -8.58 -16.70
CA ILE A 158 2.05 -8.79 -15.29
C ILE A 158 0.83 -9.72 -15.17
N ASP A 159 0.36 -10.27 -16.30
CA ASP A 159 -0.81 -11.14 -16.39
C ASP A 159 -0.60 -12.55 -15.79
N GLU A 160 0.51 -12.80 -15.08
CA GLU A 160 0.86 -14.12 -14.50
C GLU A 160 0.20 -14.38 -13.13
N PHE A 161 -0.92 -13.73 -12.81
CA PHE A 161 -1.69 -13.95 -11.57
C PHE A 161 -3.02 -14.66 -11.84
#